data_AF-A0AA97AMJ6-F1
#
_entry.id   AF-A0AA97AMJ6-F1
#
_cell.length_a   1.000
_cell.length_b   1.000
_cell.length_c   1.000
_cell.angle_alpha   90.00
_cell.angle_beta   90.00
_cell.angle_gamma   90.00
#
_symmetry.space_group_name_H-M   'P 1'
#
loop_
_entity.id
_entity.type
_entity.pdbx_description
1 polymer ?
#
loop_
_entity_poly.entity_id
_entity_poly.type
_entity_poly.pdbx_seq_one_letter_code
_entity_poly.pdbx_strand_id
1 'polypeptide(L)'
;MASSSVQATDWWDRLQRMDASCQLPQIAAAAGRALVVLSETYAGAMHRDLAALATTGAEVVLVGGAGDLDGIVRVPANAALRHALGGTRTSLNVRMAASWLEHCTPGHLITPSARQRWEDWVAQVARPERYERRPMTDEAVIDFIEQSKDSHPGYSRTRLLRLLRDQGMACEQKRFANLYTATIGPR
;
A
#
# COMPACT_ATOMS: atom_id res chain seq x y z
N MET A 1 -17.10 -0.51 5.43
CA MET A 1 -17.59 -1.77 5.99
C MET A 1 -16.50 -2.80 5.77
N ALA A 2 -15.89 -3.32 6.83
CA ALA A 2 -14.88 -4.37 6.73
C ALA A 2 -15.62 -5.70 6.55
N SER A 3 -15.49 -6.32 5.37
CA SER A 3 -15.79 -7.75 5.21
C SER A 3 -14.98 -8.50 6.27
N SER A 4 -15.62 -9.35 7.07
CA SER A 4 -14.87 -10.15 8.05
C SER A 4 -13.83 -11.00 7.31
N SER A 5 -12.68 -11.26 7.93
CA SER A 5 -11.61 -12.05 7.33
C SER A 5 -12.11 -13.40 6.79
N VAL A 6 -13.05 -14.03 7.51
CA VAL A 6 -13.72 -15.28 7.11
C VAL A 6 -14.47 -15.14 5.79
N GLN A 7 -15.25 -14.06 5.60
CA GLN A 7 -15.98 -13.83 4.35
C GLN A 7 -15.02 -13.62 3.16
N ALA A 8 -13.86 -13.00 3.40
CA ALA A 8 -12.85 -12.78 2.37
C ALA A 8 -12.16 -14.09 1.95
N THR A 9 -11.83 -14.96 2.91
CA THR A 9 -11.29 -16.30 2.62
C THR A 9 -12.31 -17.16 1.86
N ASP A 10 -13.57 -17.18 2.28
CA ASP A 10 -14.62 -17.96 1.60
C ASP A 10 -14.86 -17.47 0.16
N TRP A 11 -14.82 -16.16 -0.06
CA TRP A 11 -14.90 -15.56 -1.39
C TRP A 11 -13.72 -15.99 -2.26
N TRP A 12 -12.50 -15.95 -1.72
CA TRP A 12 -11.30 -16.35 -2.44
C TRP A 12 -11.31 -17.85 -2.79
N ASP A 13 -11.69 -18.71 -1.85
CA ASP A 13 -11.80 -20.16 -2.08
C ASP A 13 -12.82 -20.51 -3.18
N ARG A 14 -13.89 -19.72 -3.32
CA ARG A 14 -14.85 -19.89 -4.43
C ARG A 14 -14.25 -19.48 -5.76
N LEU A 15 -13.48 -18.39 -5.79
CA LEU A 15 -12.76 -17.93 -6.99
C LEU A 15 -11.76 -18.99 -7.48
N GLN A 16 -11.06 -19.65 -6.56
CA GLN A 16 -10.12 -20.75 -6.84
C GLN A 16 -10.77 -22.05 -7.33
N ARG A 17 -12.10 -22.17 -7.30
CA ARG A 17 -12.83 -23.32 -7.84
C ARG A 17 -13.40 -23.08 -9.24
N MET A 18 -13.16 -21.91 -9.81
CA MET A 18 -13.57 -21.62 -11.18
C MET A 18 -12.62 -22.30 -12.17
N ASP A 19 -13.16 -22.78 -13.30
CA ASP A 19 -12.40 -23.57 -14.29
C ASP A 19 -11.18 -22.84 -14.87
N ALA A 20 -11.18 -21.50 -14.87
CA ALA A 20 -10.08 -20.68 -15.38
C ALA A 20 -9.02 -20.32 -14.31
N SER A 21 -9.16 -20.82 -13.08
CA SER A 21 -8.23 -20.51 -12.00
C SER A 21 -6.97 -21.38 -12.06
N CYS A 22 -5.84 -20.81 -11.66
CA CYS A 22 -4.58 -21.53 -11.52
C CYS A 22 -4.15 -21.54 -10.07
N GLN A 23 -3.59 -22.67 -9.63
CA GLN A 23 -3.09 -22.83 -8.26
C GLN A 23 -1.70 -22.19 -8.14
N LEU A 24 -1.59 -21.18 -7.28
CA LEU A 24 -0.35 -20.44 -7.07
C LEU A 24 0.86 -21.34 -6.66
N PRO A 25 0.69 -22.37 -5.82
CA PRO A 25 1.78 -23.31 -5.50
C PRO A 25 2.32 -24.07 -6.73
N GLN A 26 1.47 -24.43 -7.68
CA GLN A 26 1.89 -25.14 -8.89
C GLN A 26 2.73 -24.25 -9.80
N ILE A 27 2.32 -22.99 -9.96
CA ILE A 27 3.07 -21.99 -10.73
C ILE A 27 4.45 -21.77 -10.10
N ALA A 28 4.51 -21.59 -8.78
CA ALA A 28 5.77 -21.37 -8.07
C ALA A 28 6.71 -22.59 -8.14
N ALA A 29 6.18 -23.80 -7.96
CA ALA A 29 6.95 -25.03 -8.06
C ALA A 29 7.55 -25.22 -9.46
N ALA A 30 6.77 -24.98 -10.51
CA ALA A 30 7.26 -25.07 -11.90
C ALA A 30 8.33 -24.01 -12.22
N ALA A 31 8.19 -22.80 -11.68
CA ALA A 31 9.15 -21.72 -11.88
C ALA A 31 10.39 -21.80 -10.97
N GLY A 32 10.32 -22.58 -9.89
CA GLY A 32 11.32 -22.63 -8.81
C GLY A 32 11.37 -21.38 -7.92
N ARG A 33 10.55 -20.35 -8.20
CA ARG A 33 10.56 -19.06 -7.51
C ARG A 33 9.26 -18.30 -7.70
N ALA A 34 8.87 -17.49 -6.71
CA ALA A 34 7.71 -16.61 -6.78
C ALA A 34 7.94 -15.30 -5.99
N LEU A 35 7.68 -14.17 -6.65
CA LEU A 35 7.57 -12.86 -6.00
C LEU A 35 6.09 -12.47 -5.92
N VAL A 36 5.54 -12.52 -4.71
CA VAL A 36 4.12 -12.27 -4.44
C VAL A 36 3.96 -10.90 -3.80
N VAL A 37 3.06 -10.07 -4.32
CA VAL A 37 2.85 -8.69 -3.83
C VAL A 37 1.40 -8.53 -3.41
N LEU A 38 1.14 -8.46 -2.10
CA LEU A 38 -0.22 -8.42 -1.56
C LEU A 38 -0.39 -7.31 -0.53
N SER A 39 -1.59 -6.75 -0.47
CA SER A 39 -2.03 -6.02 0.72
C SER A 39 -2.29 -6.99 1.86
N GLU A 40 -2.39 -6.48 3.09
CA GLU A 40 -2.79 -7.26 4.26
C GLU A 40 -4.12 -7.97 4.04
N THR A 41 -5.12 -7.28 3.47
CA THR A 41 -6.46 -7.84 3.21
C THR A 41 -6.40 -9.05 2.26
N TYR A 42 -5.66 -8.94 1.16
CA TYR A 42 -5.54 -10.05 0.21
C TYR A 42 -4.68 -11.19 0.78
N ALA A 43 -3.61 -10.89 1.53
CA ALA A 43 -2.83 -11.93 2.18
C ALA A 43 -3.64 -12.71 3.22
N GLY A 44 -4.57 -12.06 3.93
CA GLY A 44 -5.52 -12.74 4.80
C GLY A 44 -6.49 -13.65 4.04
N ALA A 45 -7.07 -13.16 2.93
CA ALA A 45 -7.94 -13.98 2.08
C ALA A 45 -7.21 -15.19 1.47
N MET A 46 -5.96 -14.99 1.04
CA MET A 46 -5.09 -15.97 0.40
C MET A 46 -4.25 -16.80 1.38
N HIS A 47 -4.56 -16.78 2.69
CA HIS A 47 -3.69 -17.41 3.70
C HIS A 47 -3.41 -18.89 3.41
N ARG A 48 -4.42 -19.64 2.92
CA ARG A 48 -4.27 -21.06 2.54
C ARG A 48 -3.31 -21.24 1.36
N ASP A 49 -3.43 -20.42 0.32
CA ASP A 49 -2.50 -20.45 -0.82
C ASP A 49 -1.08 -20.08 -0.42
N LEU A 50 -0.91 -19.09 0.47
CA LEU A 50 0.40 -18.69 0.99
C LEU A 50 1.02 -19.81 1.84
N ALA A 51 0.23 -20.49 2.67
CA ALA A 51 0.71 -21.65 3.43
C ALA A 51 1.09 -22.82 2.51
N ALA A 52 0.32 -23.07 1.44
CA ALA A 52 0.66 -24.08 0.45
C ALA A 52 1.89 -23.71 -0.39
N LEU A 53 2.08 -22.43 -0.71
CA LEU A 53 3.29 -21.92 -1.36
C LEU A 53 4.54 -22.20 -0.54
N ALA A 54 4.47 -21.99 0.77
CA ALA A 54 5.59 -22.15 1.69
C ALA A 54 6.16 -23.58 1.70
N THR A 55 5.36 -24.59 1.32
CA THR A 55 5.78 -25.99 1.31
C THR A 55 6.30 -26.47 -0.04
N THR A 56 6.28 -25.62 -1.08
CA THR A 56 6.71 -26.00 -2.45
C THR A 56 8.21 -26.19 -2.61
N GLY A 57 9.02 -25.67 -1.68
CA GLY A 57 10.48 -25.62 -1.82
C GLY A 57 10.99 -24.57 -2.82
N ALA A 58 10.10 -23.78 -3.44
CA ALA A 58 10.46 -22.66 -4.31
C ALA A 58 11.03 -21.49 -3.48
N GLU A 59 11.83 -20.63 -4.11
CA GLU A 59 12.21 -19.34 -3.50
C GLU A 59 11.01 -18.39 -3.50
N VAL A 60 10.34 -18.22 -2.36
CA VAL A 60 9.15 -17.37 -2.25
C VAL A 60 9.43 -16.12 -1.44
N VAL A 61 9.21 -14.96 -2.07
CA VAL A 61 9.23 -13.64 -1.42
C VAL A 61 7.82 -13.05 -1.40
N LEU A 62 7.35 -12.65 -0.23
CA LEU A 62 6.09 -11.93 -0.04
C LEU A 62 6.37 -10.46 0.30
N VAL A 63 6.00 -9.55 -0.60
CA VAL A 63 6.06 -8.10 -0.35
C VAL A 63 4.72 -7.61 0.16
N GLY A 64 4.72 -6.99 1.35
CA GLY A 64 3.52 -6.60 2.08
C GLY A 64 2.98 -7.74 2.95
N GLY A 65 1.71 -8.10 2.76
CA GLY A 65 1.03 -9.15 3.51
C GLY A 65 0.80 -8.88 5.01
N ALA A 66 0.07 -9.80 5.65
CA ALA A 66 -0.42 -9.63 7.02
C ALA A 66 0.56 -10.05 8.12
N GLY A 67 1.42 -11.05 7.84
CA GLY A 67 2.34 -11.59 8.82
C GLY A 67 3.37 -12.49 8.18
N ASP A 68 4.33 -12.91 9.00
CA ASP A 68 5.40 -13.83 8.57
C ASP A 68 4.85 -15.26 8.49
N LEU A 69 5.38 -16.04 7.55
CA LEU A 69 5.04 -17.44 7.33
C LEU A 69 6.34 -18.23 7.14
N ASP A 70 6.51 -19.29 7.92
CA ASP A 70 7.65 -20.19 7.77
C ASP A 70 7.73 -20.71 6.34
N GLY A 71 8.91 -20.67 5.73
CA GLY A 71 9.12 -21.03 4.32
C GLY A 71 8.91 -19.88 3.31
N ILE A 72 8.48 -18.70 3.76
CA ILE A 72 8.36 -17.50 2.91
C ILE A 72 9.20 -16.36 3.48
N VAL A 73 10.05 -15.76 2.64
CA VAL A 73 10.74 -14.52 2.99
C VAL A 73 9.79 -13.35 2.85
N ARG A 74 9.44 -12.73 3.97
CA ARG A 74 8.60 -11.53 3.95
C ARG A 74 9.44 -10.25 3.87
N VAL A 75 9.03 -9.34 2.98
CA VAL A 75 9.42 -7.93 2.91
C VAL A 75 8.21 -7.11 3.36
N PRO A 76 8.14 -6.68 4.64
CA PRO A 76 6.96 -6.00 5.18
C PRO A 76 6.66 -4.69 4.44
N ALA A 77 5.38 -4.33 4.32
CA ALA A 77 5.00 -3.04 3.76
C ALA A 77 5.60 -1.89 4.58
N ASN A 78 6.33 -0.98 3.93
CA ASN A 78 7.04 0.11 4.62
C ASN A 78 6.70 1.48 4.00
N ALA A 79 5.77 2.19 4.64
CA ALA A 79 5.33 3.52 4.21
C ALA A 79 6.46 4.56 4.18
N ALA A 80 7.52 4.37 4.97
CA ALA A 80 8.66 5.29 5.02
C ALA A 80 9.47 5.31 3.71
N LEU A 81 9.31 4.29 2.86
CA LEU A 81 9.97 4.22 1.55
C LEU A 81 9.26 5.03 0.46
N ARG A 82 8.05 5.56 0.73
CA ARG A 82 7.28 6.28 -0.29
C ARG A 82 8.04 7.49 -0.85
N HIS A 83 8.83 8.19 -0.04
CA HIS A 83 9.62 9.33 -0.53
C HIS A 83 10.68 8.89 -1.55
N ALA A 84 11.36 7.76 -1.31
CA ALA A 84 12.40 7.24 -2.19
C ALA A 84 11.82 6.59 -3.45
N LEU A 85 10.71 5.85 -3.31
CA LEU A 85 10.06 5.11 -4.39
C LEU A 85 8.99 5.93 -5.14
N GLY A 86 8.64 7.12 -4.65
CA GLY A 86 7.58 7.96 -5.20
C GLY A 86 6.18 7.35 -5.13
N GLY A 87 5.25 7.98 -5.85
CA GLY A 87 3.87 7.49 -6.07
C GLY A 87 2.94 7.51 -4.85
N THR A 88 1.83 6.77 -4.94
CA THR A 88 0.80 6.69 -3.88
C THR A 88 1.01 5.48 -2.98
N ARG A 89 0.43 5.50 -1.77
CA ARG A 89 0.52 4.37 -0.82
C ARG A 89 -0.06 3.08 -1.39
N THR A 90 -1.13 3.15 -2.17
CA THR A 90 -1.80 1.98 -2.77
C THR A 90 -0.89 1.17 -3.69
N SER A 91 0.08 1.83 -4.33
CA SER A 91 1.00 1.19 -5.28
C SER A 91 2.41 1.00 -4.70
N LEU A 92 2.59 1.25 -3.40
CA LEU A 92 3.90 1.20 -2.75
C LEU A 92 4.47 -0.22 -2.72
N ASN A 93 3.68 -1.25 -2.38
CA ASN A 93 4.18 -2.63 -2.32
C ASN A 93 4.71 -3.12 -3.68
N VAL A 94 4.09 -2.72 -4.80
CA VAL A 94 4.57 -3.06 -6.15
C VAL A 94 5.92 -2.41 -6.43
N ARG A 95 6.11 -1.14 -6.03
CA ARG A 95 7.40 -0.47 -6.18
C ARG A 95 8.48 -1.02 -5.25
N MET A 96 8.09 -1.41 -4.03
CA MET A 96 8.98 -2.13 -3.12
C MET A 96 9.42 -3.46 -3.75
N ALA A 97 8.52 -4.18 -4.41
CA ALA A 97 8.84 -5.42 -5.11
C ALA A 97 9.81 -5.20 -6.29
N ALA A 98 9.58 -4.15 -7.09
CA ALA A 98 10.51 -3.78 -8.16
C ALA A 98 11.89 -3.43 -7.60
N SER A 99 11.95 -2.62 -6.54
CA SER A 99 13.22 -2.27 -5.89
C SER A 99 13.89 -3.49 -5.25
N TRP A 100 13.14 -4.41 -4.62
CA TRP A 100 13.69 -5.66 -4.10
C TRP A 100 14.42 -6.46 -5.19
N LEU A 101 13.84 -6.54 -6.40
CA LEU A 101 14.48 -7.22 -7.54
C LEU A 101 15.80 -6.55 -7.96
N GLU A 102 15.93 -5.23 -7.85
CA GLU A 102 17.19 -4.51 -8.12
C GLU A 102 18.29 -4.89 -7.14
N HIS A 103 17.94 -5.32 -5.93
CA HIS A 103 18.88 -5.78 -4.91
C HIS A 103 19.16 -7.28 -5.00
N CYS A 104 18.39 -8.03 -5.79
CA CYS A 104 18.54 -9.47 -5.94
C CYS A 104 19.77 -9.86 -6.76
N THR A 105 20.29 -11.06 -6.52
CA THR A 105 21.25 -11.68 -7.43
C THR A 105 20.48 -12.20 -8.65
N PRO A 106 20.96 -11.99 -9.89
CA PRO A 106 20.26 -12.51 -11.07
C PRO A 106 19.93 -13.99 -10.94
N GLY A 107 18.66 -14.33 -11.12
CA GLY A 107 18.17 -15.71 -11.00
C GLY A 107 17.75 -16.14 -9.60
N HIS A 108 18.01 -15.36 -8.55
CA HIS A 108 17.67 -15.70 -7.18
C HIS A 108 16.87 -14.59 -6.51
N LEU A 109 15.72 -14.93 -5.92
CA LEU A 109 14.92 -14.00 -5.12
C LEU A 109 15.40 -13.92 -3.68
N ILE A 110 16.10 -14.96 -3.20
CA ILE A 110 16.52 -15.07 -1.81
C ILE A 110 18.00 -15.40 -1.76
N THR A 111 18.83 -14.42 -1.39
CA THR A 111 20.20 -14.67 -0.95
C THR A 111 20.50 -13.82 0.29
N PRO A 112 21.41 -14.25 1.19
CA PRO A 112 21.83 -13.42 2.31
C PRO A 112 22.31 -12.03 1.88
N SER A 113 23.02 -11.97 0.75
CA SER A 113 23.52 -10.71 0.20
C SER A 113 22.41 -9.79 -0.34
N ALA A 114 21.36 -10.34 -0.95
CA ALA A 114 20.22 -9.56 -1.44
C ALA A 114 19.44 -8.94 -0.28
N ARG A 115 19.23 -9.73 0.79
CA ARG A 115 18.62 -9.26 2.04
C ARG A 115 19.43 -8.12 2.66
N GLN A 116 20.75 -8.31 2.81
CA GLN A 116 21.62 -7.29 3.39
C GLN A 116 21.58 -5.98 2.58
N ARG A 117 21.74 -6.07 1.25
CA ARG A 117 21.68 -4.89 0.37
C ARG A 117 20.35 -4.14 0.51
N TRP A 118 19.23 -4.86 0.58
CA TRP A 118 17.92 -4.26 0.80
C TRP A 118 17.83 -3.56 2.17
N GLU A 119 18.25 -4.23 3.24
CA GLU A 119 18.21 -3.67 4.60
C GLU A 119 19.09 -2.42 4.73
N ASP A 120 20.29 -2.43 4.14
CA ASP A 120 21.20 -1.28 4.10
C ASP A 120 20.57 -0.10 3.34
N TRP A 121 19.98 -0.35 2.17
CA TRP A 121 19.30 0.68 1.39
C TRP A 121 18.09 1.26 2.13
N VAL A 122 17.25 0.41 2.75
CA VAL A 122 16.11 0.83 3.56
C VAL A 122 16.57 1.74 4.70
N ALA A 123 17.64 1.38 5.40
CA ALA A 123 18.18 2.19 6.50
C ALA A 123 18.64 3.58 6.04
N GLN A 124 19.12 3.72 4.81
CA GLN A 124 19.56 4.99 4.23
C GLN A 124 18.41 5.88 3.76
N VAL A 125 17.34 5.29 3.19
CA VAL A 125 16.32 6.07 2.47
C VAL A 125 14.98 6.19 3.19
N ALA A 126 14.70 5.35 4.19
CA ALA A 126 13.43 5.35 4.90
C ALA A 126 13.22 6.69 5.62
N ARG A 127 12.14 7.38 5.26
CA ARG A 127 11.70 8.62 5.91
C ARG A 127 10.32 8.39 6.52
N PRO A 128 10.21 8.21 7.85
CA PRO A 128 8.92 8.03 8.50
C PRO A 128 7.97 9.16 8.09
N GLU A 129 6.76 8.80 7.63
CA GLU A 129 5.73 9.80 7.35
C GLU A 129 5.27 10.42 8.67
N ARG A 130 5.91 11.52 9.08
CA ARG A 130 5.36 12.40 10.11
C ARG A 130 4.29 13.27 9.47
N TYR A 131 3.04 12.91 9.67
CA TYR A 131 1.95 13.86 9.47
C TYR A 131 1.86 14.75 10.71
N GLU A 132 2.72 15.77 10.81
CA GLU A 132 2.56 16.88 11.76
C GLU A 132 1.43 17.80 11.31
N ARG A 133 0.24 17.23 11.08
CA ARG A 133 -0.89 18.04 10.65
C ARG A 133 -1.57 18.62 11.87
N ARG A 134 -1.59 19.95 11.97
CA ARG A 134 -2.34 20.66 13.01
C ARG A 134 -3.84 20.50 12.74
N PRO A 135 -4.63 19.94 13.67
CA PRO A 135 -6.07 19.91 13.52
C PRO A 135 -6.61 21.33 13.39
N MET A 136 -7.46 21.58 12.40
CA MET A 136 -8.17 22.84 12.25
C MET A 136 -9.58 22.75 12.84
N THR A 137 -10.08 23.85 13.40
CA THR A 137 -11.51 24.00 13.70
C THR A 137 -12.31 24.20 12.41
N ASP A 138 -13.64 24.06 12.47
CA ASP A 138 -14.48 24.22 11.27
C ASP A 138 -14.39 25.65 10.74
N GLU A 139 -14.33 26.63 11.63
CA GLU A 139 -14.21 28.06 11.31
C GLU A 139 -12.91 28.33 10.52
N ALA A 140 -11.78 27.82 11.01
CA ALA A 140 -10.49 28.01 10.33
C ALA A 140 -10.46 27.33 8.95
N VAL A 141 -11.19 26.23 8.76
CA VAL A 141 -11.32 25.58 7.44
C VAL A 141 -12.23 26.40 6.52
N ILE A 142 -13.32 26.98 7.04
CA ILE A 142 -14.21 27.87 6.29
C ILE A 142 -13.44 29.11 5.84
N ASP A 143 -12.73 29.79 6.75
CA ASP A 143 -11.91 30.97 6.44
C ASP A 143 -10.89 30.66 5.34
N PHE A 144 -10.22 29.51 5.41
CA PHE A 144 -9.32 29.06 4.37
C PHE A 144 -10.02 28.86 3.02
N ILE A 145 -11.21 28.26 3.02
CA ILE A 145 -11.99 27.99 1.81
C ILE A 145 -12.40 29.31 1.13
N GLU A 146 -12.85 30.30 1.92
CA GLU A 146 -13.21 31.63 1.42
C GLU A 146 -12.00 32.35 0.83
N GLN A 147 -10.91 32.47 1.59
CA GLN A 147 -9.69 33.14 1.14
C GLN A 147 -9.06 32.48 -0.10
N SER A 148 -9.07 31.14 -0.13
CA SER A 148 -8.47 30.40 -1.24
C SER A 148 -9.30 30.48 -2.51
N LYS A 149 -10.62 30.67 -2.43
CA LYS A 149 -11.49 30.86 -3.59
C LYS A 149 -11.12 32.14 -4.34
N ASP A 150 -10.94 33.23 -3.60
CA ASP A 150 -10.61 34.53 -4.18
C ASP A 150 -9.19 34.53 -4.75
N SER A 151 -8.27 33.86 -4.06
CA SER A 151 -6.87 33.76 -4.49
C SER A 151 -6.64 32.75 -5.63
N HIS A 152 -7.50 31.75 -5.78
CA HIS A 152 -7.36 30.66 -6.76
C HIS A 152 -8.67 30.36 -7.50
N PRO A 153 -9.17 31.30 -8.32
CA PRO A 153 -10.38 31.09 -9.11
C PRO A 153 -10.20 29.87 -10.02
N GLY A 154 -11.16 28.94 -9.96
CA GLY A 154 -11.18 27.72 -10.78
C GLY A 154 -10.56 26.47 -10.13
N TYR A 155 -10.00 26.55 -8.92
CA TYR A 155 -9.55 25.35 -8.22
C TYR A 155 -10.74 24.49 -7.78
N SER A 156 -10.65 23.18 -8.05
CA SER A 156 -11.62 22.21 -7.55
C SER A 156 -11.48 22.02 -6.04
N ARG A 157 -12.55 21.53 -5.40
CA ARG A 157 -12.56 21.15 -3.98
C ARG A 157 -11.38 20.25 -3.60
N THR A 158 -11.08 19.24 -4.41
CA THR A 158 -9.97 18.31 -4.15
C THR A 158 -8.61 18.98 -4.28
N ARG A 159 -8.48 19.96 -5.18
CA ARG A 159 -7.26 20.76 -5.34
C ARG A 159 -7.04 21.72 -4.17
N LEU A 160 -8.10 22.34 -3.65
CA LEU A 160 -8.03 23.18 -2.45
C LEU A 160 -7.70 22.38 -1.19
N LEU A 161 -8.30 21.19 -1.02
CA LEU A 161 -7.94 20.29 0.08
C LEU A 161 -6.46 19.84 0.01
N ARG A 162 -5.93 19.67 -1.20
CA ARG A 162 -4.52 19.37 -1.40
C ARG A 162 -3.64 20.56 -0.99
N LEU A 163 -3.98 21.77 -1.43
CA LEU A 163 -3.28 23.01 -1.03
C LEU A 163 -3.24 23.17 0.50
N LEU A 164 -4.37 22.97 1.18
CA LEU A 164 -4.46 23.01 2.64
C LEU A 164 -3.50 22.00 3.32
N ARG A 165 -3.39 20.80 2.75
CA ARG A 165 -2.51 19.74 3.27
C ARG A 165 -1.04 19.99 2.97
N ASP A 166 -0.75 20.59 1.81
CA ASP A 166 0.61 20.97 1.41
C ASP A 166 1.16 22.10 2.30
N GLN A 167 0.26 22.92 2.89
CA GLN A 167 0.58 23.91 3.94
C GLN A 167 0.71 23.31 5.35
N GLY A 168 0.62 21.99 5.51
CA GLY A 168 0.79 21.30 6.78
C GLY A 168 -0.46 21.24 7.67
N MET A 169 -1.63 21.62 7.17
CA MET A 169 -2.88 21.59 7.95
C MET A 169 -3.69 20.29 7.73
N ALA A 170 -4.46 19.86 8.73
CA ALA A 170 -5.33 18.68 8.64
C ALA A 170 -6.80 19.04 8.50
N CYS A 171 -7.42 18.52 7.45
CA CYS A 171 -8.86 18.32 7.39
C CYS A 171 -9.18 16.98 6.70
N GLU A 172 -10.12 16.23 7.29
CA GLU A 172 -10.66 15.01 6.69
C GLU A 172 -11.37 15.34 5.39
N GLN A 173 -11.27 14.47 4.38
CA GLN A 173 -11.84 14.76 3.07
C GLN A 173 -13.37 14.93 3.10
N LYS A 174 -14.07 14.13 3.92
CA LYS A 174 -15.52 14.24 4.08
C LYS A 174 -15.91 15.53 4.80
N ARG A 175 -15.21 15.87 5.88
CA ARG A 175 -15.39 17.12 6.63
C ARG A 175 -15.16 18.34 5.75
N PHE A 176 -14.02 18.39 5.05
CA PHE A 176 -13.72 19.46 4.10
C PHE A 176 -14.79 19.57 3.01
N ALA A 177 -15.29 18.43 2.51
CA ALA A 177 -16.33 18.44 1.49
C ALA A 177 -17.66 19.01 1.97
N ASN A 178 -18.06 18.70 3.20
CA ASN A 178 -19.27 19.26 3.81
C ASN A 178 -19.13 20.77 4.00
N LEU A 179 -18.01 21.22 4.58
CA LEU A 179 -17.74 22.64 4.80
C LEU A 179 -17.66 23.41 3.49
N TYR A 180 -16.94 22.88 2.49
CA TYR A 180 -16.87 23.49 1.15
C TYR A 180 -18.26 23.68 0.53
N THR A 181 -19.13 22.66 0.64
CA THR A 181 -20.50 22.73 0.11
C THR A 181 -21.34 23.74 0.89
N ALA A 182 -21.19 23.82 2.21
CA ALA A 182 -21.89 24.78 3.06
C ALA A 182 -21.44 26.23 2.79
N THR A 183 -20.16 26.46 2.53
CA THR A 183 -19.58 27.79 2.31
C THR A 183 -19.77 28.30 0.88
N ILE A 184 -19.61 27.44 -0.13
CA ILE A 184 -19.55 27.86 -1.54
C ILE A 184 -20.73 27.32 -2.36
N GLY A 185 -21.46 26.33 -1.86
CA GLY A 185 -22.47 25.58 -2.61
C GLY A 185 -21.88 24.36 -3.35
N PRO A 186 -22.73 23.45 -3.84
CA PRO A 186 -22.27 22.27 -4.58
C PRO A 186 -21.62 22.70 -5.92
N ARG A 187 -20.45 22.13 -6.20
CA ARG A 187 -19.75 22.22 -7.48
C ARG A 187 -19.35 20.84 -7.95
#